data_AF-A0A926YLJ9-F1
#
_entry.id   AF-A0A926YLJ9-F1
#
_cell.length_a   1.000
_cell.length_b   1.000
_cell.length_c   1.000
_cell.angle_alpha   90.00
_cell.angle_beta   90.00
_cell.angle_gamma   90.00
#
_symmetry.space_group_name_H-M   'P 1'
#
loop_
_entity.id
_entity.type
_entity.pdbx_description
1 polymer ?
#
loop_
_entity_poly.entity_id
_entity_poly.type
_entity_poly.pdbx_seq_one_letter_code
_entity_poly.pdbx_strand_id
1 'polypeptide(L)'
;MEDNTNLFWFGFLVEFVFILAIVKLVDAGSKSNGKLDAERNRLKRDYQRLEQELQLKTELMQENLRLQALRQRTDQVMQQPHQLELLSPEPATSETLELQAALQKENDRLSQECLRLQQALQQQEIALTTTLRHSLFKQLQVLFTHYPSVNKIIETRPDLPAKNVVPMFVPLENLVQSWGYEQIGAVWEQVAYDPTLHQPDTPDIEAGELVYVRFVGYRDGSIVLSPAKVSRTLTKTIGA
;
A
#
# COMPACT_ATOMS: atom_id res chain seq x y z
N MET A 1 -21.76 21.89 -46.57
CA MET A 1 -20.39 22.28 -46.20
C MET A 1 -20.49 22.75 -44.76
N GLU A 2 -20.60 21.79 -43.84
CA GLU A 2 -20.94 22.04 -42.43
C GLU A 2 -19.73 21.75 -41.55
N ASP A 3 -19.24 22.84 -40.95
CA ASP A 3 -18.59 22.98 -39.64
C ASP A 3 -17.84 21.78 -39.02
N ASN A 4 -16.60 21.61 -39.49
CA ASN A 4 -15.51 20.90 -38.80
C ASN A 4 -14.93 21.69 -37.59
N THR A 5 -15.55 22.80 -37.19
CA THR A 5 -15.05 23.67 -36.13
C THR A 5 -15.18 23.03 -34.74
N ASN A 6 -16.25 22.25 -34.48
CA ASN A 6 -16.44 21.62 -33.17
C ASN A 6 -15.43 20.50 -32.88
N LEU A 7 -14.95 19.77 -33.89
CA LEU A 7 -13.97 18.69 -33.70
C LEU A 7 -12.57 19.22 -33.35
N PHE A 8 -12.23 20.41 -33.85
CA PHE A 8 -10.96 21.08 -33.59
C PHE A 8 -10.89 21.65 -32.17
N TRP A 9 -12.00 22.24 -31.68
CA TRP A 9 -12.08 22.77 -30.31
C TRP A 9 -12.13 21.67 -29.24
N PHE A 10 -12.76 20.51 -29.49
CA PHE A 10 -12.75 19.38 -28.55
C PHE A 10 -11.38 18.68 -28.48
N GLY A 11 -10.66 18.56 -29.60
CA GLY A 11 -9.27 18.08 -29.60
C GLY A 11 -8.35 19.00 -28.79
N PHE A 12 -8.47 20.31 -28.99
CA PHE A 12 -7.72 21.31 -28.23
C PHE A 12 -8.10 21.32 -26.74
N LEU A 13 -9.38 21.16 -26.38
CA LEU A 13 -9.80 21.13 -24.97
C LEU A 13 -9.30 19.87 -24.25
N VAL A 14 -9.31 18.72 -24.91
CA VAL A 14 -8.78 17.46 -24.35
C VAL A 14 -7.25 17.54 -24.24
N GLU A 15 -6.54 18.03 -25.25
CA GLU A 15 -5.10 18.27 -25.16
C GLU A 15 -4.75 19.30 -24.08
N PHE A 16 -5.50 20.39 -23.95
CA PHE A 16 -5.23 21.44 -22.96
C PHE A 16 -5.55 20.98 -21.53
N VAL A 17 -6.62 20.20 -21.34
CA VAL A 17 -6.92 19.56 -20.05
C VAL A 17 -5.88 18.50 -19.71
N PHE A 18 -5.39 17.74 -20.70
CA PHE A 18 -4.34 16.74 -20.51
C PHE A 18 -2.98 17.37 -20.21
N ILE A 19 -2.62 18.46 -20.88
CA ILE A 19 -1.41 19.26 -20.60
C ILE A 19 -1.52 19.94 -19.23
N LEU A 20 -2.65 20.54 -18.88
CA LEU A 20 -2.86 21.12 -17.55
C LEU A 20 -2.87 20.05 -16.46
N ALA A 21 -3.38 18.85 -16.74
CA ALA A 21 -3.30 17.71 -15.84
C ALA A 21 -1.86 17.23 -15.67
N ILE A 22 -1.07 17.12 -16.76
CA ILE A 22 0.36 16.79 -16.69
C ILE A 22 1.14 17.86 -15.94
N VAL A 23 0.93 19.15 -16.23
CA VAL A 23 1.61 20.26 -15.53
C VAL A 23 1.23 20.30 -14.05
N LYS A 24 -0.05 20.08 -13.70
CA LYS A 24 -0.45 19.95 -12.30
C LYS A 24 0.07 18.68 -11.66
N LEU A 25 0.21 17.57 -12.39
CA LEU A 25 0.78 16.32 -11.90
C LEU A 25 2.30 16.46 -11.69
N VAL A 26 2.99 17.23 -12.52
CA VAL A 26 4.42 17.56 -12.40
C VAL A 26 4.66 18.56 -11.26
N ASP A 27 3.83 19.59 -11.11
CA ASP A 27 3.97 20.58 -10.03
C ASP A 27 3.53 20.02 -8.66
N ALA A 28 2.44 19.24 -8.64
CA ALA A 28 2.04 18.47 -7.47
C ALA A 28 3.06 17.37 -7.17
N GLY A 29 3.59 16.69 -8.19
CA GLY A 29 4.65 15.69 -8.07
C GLY A 29 5.96 16.28 -7.56
N SER A 30 6.31 17.51 -7.93
CA SER A 30 7.50 18.22 -7.46
C SER A 30 7.40 18.63 -5.99
N LYS A 31 6.27 19.23 -5.58
CA LYS A 31 6.00 19.59 -4.17
C LYS A 31 5.75 18.37 -3.28
N SER A 32 5.14 17.32 -3.84
CA SER A 32 4.92 16.03 -3.18
C SER A 32 6.24 15.29 -3.04
N ASN A 33 7.11 15.27 -4.05
CA ASN A 33 8.44 14.64 -3.96
C ASN A 33 9.29 15.24 -2.85
N GLY A 34 9.33 16.58 -2.70
CA GLY A 34 10.09 17.18 -1.60
C GLY A 34 9.61 16.75 -0.20
N LYS A 35 8.29 16.57 -0.03
CA LYS A 35 7.69 16.08 1.22
C LYS A 35 7.84 14.57 1.40
N LEU A 36 7.64 13.79 0.33
CA LEU A 36 7.85 12.35 0.28
C LEU A 36 9.32 11.99 0.50
N ASP A 37 10.26 12.80 0.01
CA ASP A 37 11.68 12.63 0.25
C ASP A 37 12.04 12.90 1.71
N ALA A 38 11.44 13.94 2.30
CA ALA A 38 11.60 14.21 3.72
C ALA A 38 11.00 13.09 4.59
N GLU A 39 9.80 12.60 4.26
CA GLU A 39 9.15 11.48 4.94
C GLU A 39 9.91 10.17 4.74
N ARG A 40 10.40 9.87 3.53
CA ARG A 40 11.25 8.71 3.23
C ARG A 40 12.55 8.75 4.01
N ASN A 41 13.20 9.91 4.09
CA ASN A 41 14.42 10.10 4.87
C ASN A 41 14.14 10.03 6.38
N ARG A 42 12.95 10.44 6.84
CA ARG A 42 12.51 10.24 8.22
C ARG A 42 12.26 8.75 8.49
N LEU A 43 11.48 8.08 7.66
CA LEU A 43 11.15 6.67 7.78
C LEU A 43 12.39 5.77 7.69
N LYS A 44 13.36 6.11 6.84
CA LYS A 44 14.66 5.42 6.77
C LYS A 44 15.45 5.55 8.06
N ARG A 45 15.45 6.73 8.69
CA ARG A 45 16.10 6.94 9.99
C ARG A 45 15.39 6.18 11.10
N ASP A 46 14.06 6.16 11.07
CA ASP A 46 13.24 5.45 12.06
C ASP A 46 13.42 3.93 11.91
N TYR A 47 13.47 3.41 10.68
CA TYR A 47 13.79 2.01 10.38
C TYR A 47 15.19 1.63 10.87
N GLN A 48 16.21 2.46 10.59
CA GLN A 48 17.57 2.22 11.07
C GLN A 48 17.67 2.22 12.60
N ARG A 49 16.93 3.10 13.29
CA ARG A 49 16.86 3.09 14.75
C ARG A 49 16.20 1.82 15.27
N LEU A 50 15.10 1.41 14.65
CA LEU A 50 14.39 0.19 15.04
C LEU A 50 15.25 -1.06 14.83
N GLU A 51 16.04 -1.11 13.74
CA GLU A 51 16.99 -2.18 13.48
C GLU A 51 18.09 -2.24 14.56
N GLN A 52 18.61 -1.08 14.97
CA GLN A 52 19.57 -0.99 16.09
C GLN A 52 18.96 -1.46 17.42
N GLU A 53 17.71 -1.07 17.72
CA GLU A 53 17.01 -1.54 18.92
C GLU A 53 16.78 -3.05 18.91
N LEU A 54 16.45 -3.62 17.75
CA LEU A 54 16.26 -5.06 17.59
C LEU A 54 17.58 -5.81 17.81
N GLN A 55 18.69 -5.29 17.27
CA GLN A 55 20.02 -5.85 17.50
C GLN A 55 20.38 -5.83 18.98
N LEU A 56 20.21 -4.68 19.65
CA LEU A 56 20.48 -4.52 21.08
C LEU A 56 19.62 -5.49 21.91
N LYS A 57 18.34 -5.64 21.59
CA LYS A 57 17.45 -6.59 22.28
C LYS A 57 17.88 -8.04 22.06
N THR A 58 18.37 -8.37 20.87
CA THR A 58 18.87 -9.72 20.56
C THR A 58 20.14 -10.03 21.37
N GLU A 59 21.06 -9.07 21.47
CA GLU A 59 22.25 -9.18 22.31
C GLU A 59 21.89 -9.35 23.79
N LEU A 60 20.97 -8.52 24.29
CA LEU A 60 20.49 -8.62 25.67
C LEU A 60 19.80 -9.97 25.95
N MET A 61 19.04 -10.48 24.98
CA MET A 61 18.40 -11.81 25.07
C MET A 61 19.45 -12.92 25.15
N GLN A 62 20.51 -12.87 24.32
CA GLN A 62 21.63 -13.81 24.38
C GLN A 62 22.37 -13.73 25.72
N GLU A 63 22.58 -12.53 26.26
CA GLU A 63 23.22 -12.35 27.56
C GLU A 63 22.35 -12.92 28.69
N ASN A 64 21.02 -12.72 28.64
CA ASN A 64 20.10 -13.34 29.59
C ASN A 64 20.13 -14.87 29.54
N LEU A 65 20.18 -15.46 28.34
CA LEU A 65 20.34 -16.90 28.15
C LEU A 65 21.66 -17.41 28.75
N ARG A 66 22.76 -16.65 28.57
CA ARG A 66 24.05 -16.97 29.21
C ARG A 66 23.95 -16.92 30.74
N LEU A 67 23.30 -15.90 31.30
CA LEU A 67 23.11 -15.79 32.75
C LEU A 67 22.23 -16.92 33.30
N GLN A 68 21.22 -17.36 32.56
CA GLN A 68 20.41 -18.53 32.93
C GLN A 68 21.25 -19.82 32.92
N ALA A 69 22.07 -20.03 31.89
CA ALA A 69 22.97 -21.19 31.84
C ALA A 69 23.99 -21.19 32.98
N LEU A 70 24.52 -20.03 33.35
CA LEU A 70 25.41 -19.87 34.51
C LEU A 70 24.69 -20.22 35.81
N ARG A 71 23.46 -19.71 36.02
CA ARG A 71 22.64 -20.05 37.20
C ARG A 71 22.37 -21.54 37.31
N GLN A 72 21.94 -22.19 36.23
CA GLN A 72 21.73 -23.64 36.20
C GLN A 72 23.00 -24.43 36.55
N ARG A 73 24.17 -23.94 36.10
CA ARG A 73 25.45 -24.54 36.45
C ARG A 73 25.79 -24.38 37.93
N THR A 74 25.52 -23.22 38.51
CA THR A 74 25.67 -22.97 39.96
C THR A 74 24.72 -23.87 40.76
N ASP A 75 23.47 -24.03 40.32
CA ASP A 75 22.49 -24.91 40.95
C ASP A 75 22.91 -26.39 40.86
N GLN A 76 23.48 -26.83 39.73
CA GLN A 76 24.04 -28.17 39.59
C GLN A 76 25.24 -28.41 40.52
N VAL A 77 26.10 -27.41 40.70
CA VAL A 77 27.23 -27.48 41.65
C VAL A 77 26.74 -27.52 43.09
N MET A 78 25.64 -26.82 43.42
CA MET A 78 24.97 -26.91 44.73
C MET A 78 24.28 -28.26 44.95
N GLN A 79 23.79 -28.93 43.91
CA GLN A 79 23.09 -30.23 43.99
C GLN A 79 24.02 -31.45 43.95
N GLN A 80 25.32 -31.28 43.64
CA GLN A 80 26.35 -32.32 43.74
C GLN A 80 27.48 -31.90 44.71
N PRO A 81 27.32 -32.09 46.03
CA PRO A 81 28.32 -31.71 47.02
C PRO A 81 29.55 -32.63 47.08
N HIS A 82 29.70 -33.58 46.15
CA HIS A 82 30.69 -34.65 46.28
C HIS A 82 32.12 -34.32 45.81
N GLN A 83 32.43 -33.09 45.39
CA GLN A 83 33.80 -32.76 44.93
C GLN A 83 34.40 -31.43 45.41
N LEU A 84 33.78 -30.71 46.35
CA LEU A 84 34.40 -29.51 46.95
C LEU A 84 34.42 -29.64 48.47
N GLU A 85 35.26 -30.57 48.93
CA GLU A 85 35.81 -30.54 50.28
C GLU A 85 36.83 -29.38 50.36
N LEU A 86 36.71 -28.54 51.40
CA LEU A 86 37.46 -27.31 51.70
C LEU A 86 37.03 -26.04 50.96
N LEU A 87 35.88 -25.48 51.36
CA LEU A 87 35.68 -24.10 51.84
C LEU A 87 34.16 -23.86 51.95
N SER A 88 33.67 -23.60 53.17
CA SER A 88 32.25 -23.53 53.52
C SER A 88 31.38 -22.75 52.52
N PRO A 89 30.25 -23.32 52.02
CA PRO A 89 29.26 -22.55 51.29
C PRO A 89 28.38 -21.77 52.28
N GLU A 90 28.30 -20.46 52.12
CA GLU A 90 27.20 -19.69 52.73
C GLU A 90 25.85 -20.20 52.18
N PRO A 91 24.81 -20.32 53.01
CA PRO A 91 23.49 -20.69 52.54
C PRO A 91 22.92 -19.59 51.65
N ALA A 92 22.44 -19.93 50.45
CA ALA A 92 21.70 -19.02 49.60
C ALA A 92 20.52 -18.44 50.41
N THR A 93 20.59 -17.14 50.71
CA THR A 93 19.58 -16.40 51.47
C THR A 93 18.27 -16.31 50.70
N SER A 94 17.13 -16.36 51.39
CA SER A 94 15.78 -16.23 50.81
C SER A 94 15.62 -15.01 49.89
N GLU A 95 16.37 -13.94 50.15
CA GLU A 95 16.46 -12.73 49.33
C GLU A 95 16.93 -13.01 47.88
N THR A 96 17.80 -14.00 47.68
CA THR A 96 18.36 -14.35 46.36
C THR A 96 17.32 -15.02 45.46
N LEU A 97 16.45 -15.85 46.05
CA LEU A 97 15.35 -16.54 45.36
C LEU A 97 14.21 -15.56 45.01
N GLU A 98 13.90 -14.63 45.90
CA GLU A 98 12.91 -13.57 45.66
C GLU A 98 13.36 -12.62 44.55
N LEU A 99 14.64 -12.24 44.53
CA LEU A 99 15.21 -11.42 43.47
C LEU A 99 15.18 -12.13 42.10
N GLN A 100 15.42 -13.44 42.08
CA GLN A 100 15.33 -14.27 40.87
C GLN A 100 13.91 -14.31 40.29
N ALA A 101 12.91 -14.51 41.16
CA ALA A 101 11.51 -14.51 40.76
C ALA A 101 11.03 -13.14 40.26
N ALA A 102 11.50 -12.06 40.89
CA ALA A 102 11.21 -10.69 40.45
C ALA A 102 11.81 -10.40 39.05
N LEU A 103 13.06 -10.81 38.82
CA LEU A 103 13.71 -10.69 37.51
C LEU A 103 13.00 -11.49 36.42
N GLN A 104 12.53 -12.71 36.74
CA GLN A 104 11.79 -13.53 35.78
C GLN A 104 10.47 -12.88 35.39
N LYS A 105 9.71 -12.35 36.36
CA LYS A 105 8.46 -11.61 36.09
C LYS A 105 8.70 -10.40 35.20
N GLU A 106 9.77 -9.65 35.43
CA GLU A 106 10.09 -8.48 34.61
C GLU A 106 10.51 -8.90 33.19
N ASN A 107 11.24 -9.99 33.03
CA ASN A 107 11.60 -10.53 31.71
C ASN A 107 10.36 -11.00 30.93
N ASP A 108 9.44 -11.71 31.59
CA ASP A 108 8.18 -12.15 30.99
C ASP A 108 7.31 -10.95 30.57
N ARG A 109 7.23 -9.92 31.42
CA ARG A 109 6.54 -8.66 31.12
C ARG A 109 7.14 -7.96 29.91
N LEU A 110 8.47 -7.80 29.88
CA LEU A 110 9.18 -7.16 28.75
C LEU A 110 8.99 -7.95 27.45
N SER A 111 8.98 -9.29 27.52
CA SER A 111 8.75 -10.15 26.36
C SER A 111 7.35 -9.98 25.79
N GLN A 112 6.33 -9.90 26.65
CA GLN A 112 4.95 -9.61 26.23
C GLN A 112 4.84 -8.21 25.61
N GLU A 113 5.51 -7.21 26.18
CA GLU A 113 5.51 -5.85 25.65
C GLU A 113 6.19 -5.78 24.27
N CYS A 114 7.31 -6.48 24.08
CA CYS A 114 7.95 -6.63 22.78
C CYS A 114 7.01 -7.22 21.73
N LEU A 115 6.31 -8.31 22.05
CA LEU A 115 5.37 -8.94 21.13
C LEU A 115 4.23 -7.99 20.74
N ARG A 116 3.67 -7.28 21.73
CA ARG A 116 2.60 -6.30 21.49
C ARG A 116 3.07 -5.15 20.59
N LEU A 117 4.27 -4.62 20.84
CA LEU A 117 4.85 -3.54 20.04
C LEU A 117 5.13 -4.00 18.60
N GLN A 118 5.63 -5.22 18.42
CA GLN A 118 5.87 -5.78 17.09
C GLN A 118 4.57 -5.91 16.30
N GLN A 119 3.49 -6.41 16.92
CA GLN A 119 2.18 -6.48 16.30
C GLN A 119 1.63 -5.09 15.94
N ALA A 120 1.78 -4.11 16.83
CA ALA A 120 1.33 -2.74 16.58
C ALA A 120 2.07 -2.09 15.40
N LEU A 121 3.39 -2.31 15.30
CA LEU A 121 4.20 -1.81 14.19
C LEU A 121 3.79 -2.44 12.85
N GLN A 122 3.56 -3.75 12.82
CA GLN A 122 3.08 -4.43 11.61
C GLN A 122 1.72 -3.88 11.15
N GLN A 123 0.78 -3.67 12.08
CA GLN A 123 -0.51 -3.08 11.77
C GLN A 123 -0.38 -1.65 11.24
N GLN A 124 0.52 -0.85 11.84
CA GLN A 124 0.77 0.52 11.40
C GLN A 124 1.36 0.57 10.00
N GLU A 125 2.29 -0.33 9.67
CA GLU A 125 2.88 -0.43 8.33
C GLU A 125 1.82 -0.76 7.27
N ILE A 126 0.95 -1.74 7.54
CA ILE A 126 -0.16 -2.10 6.64
C ILE A 126 -1.09 -0.90 6.43
N ALA A 127 -1.45 -0.19 7.50
CA ALA A 127 -2.32 0.97 7.41
C ALA A 127 -1.70 2.12 6.61
N LEU A 128 -0.41 2.42 6.85
CA LEU A 128 0.33 3.46 6.13
C LEU A 128 0.46 3.14 4.64
N THR A 129 0.86 1.90 4.31
CA THR A 129 1.01 1.49 2.91
C THR A 129 -0.33 1.53 2.17
N THR A 130 -1.43 1.13 2.82
CA THR A 130 -2.79 1.21 2.24
C THR A 130 -3.18 2.67 1.99
N THR A 131 -2.99 3.53 2.98
CA THR A 131 -3.30 4.97 2.88
C THR A 131 -2.51 5.63 1.75
N LEU A 132 -1.22 5.31 1.63
CA LEU A 132 -0.37 5.83 0.57
C LEU A 132 -0.86 5.37 -0.81
N ARG A 133 -1.18 4.07 -0.96
CA ARG A 133 -1.69 3.53 -2.22
C ARG A 133 -3.01 4.18 -2.63
N HIS A 134 -3.95 4.35 -1.70
CA HIS A 134 -5.24 5.03 -1.96
C HIS A 134 -5.02 6.51 -2.35
N SER A 135 -4.11 7.20 -1.67
CA SER A 135 -3.77 8.60 -1.97
C SER A 135 -3.14 8.76 -3.36
N LEU A 136 -2.17 7.90 -3.70
CA LEU A 136 -1.54 7.90 -5.03
C LEU A 136 -2.56 7.55 -6.11
N PHE A 137 -3.42 6.55 -5.86
CA PHE A 137 -4.50 6.21 -6.77
C PHE A 137 -5.38 7.41 -7.07
N LYS A 138 -5.82 8.14 -6.03
CA LYS A 138 -6.65 9.34 -6.19
C LYS A 138 -5.98 10.43 -7.02
N GLN A 139 -4.67 10.65 -6.85
CA GLN A 139 -3.92 11.65 -7.62
C GLN A 139 -3.78 11.26 -9.09
N LEU A 140 -3.66 9.97 -9.37
CA LEU A 140 -3.47 9.41 -10.71
C LEU A 140 -4.77 8.86 -11.33
N GLN A 141 -5.91 9.04 -10.67
CA GLN A 141 -7.18 8.38 -11.00
C GLN A 141 -7.58 8.62 -12.46
N VAL A 142 -7.40 9.84 -12.96
CA VAL A 142 -7.71 10.18 -14.36
C VAL A 142 -6.87 9.33 -15.32
N LEU A 143 -5.58 9.14 -15.04
CA LEU A 143 -4.72 8.31 -15.88
C LEU A 143 -5.16 6.85 -15.83
N PHE A 144 -5.38 6.29 -14.64
CA PHE A 144 -5.81 4.89 -14.49
C PHE A 144 -7.15 4.62 -15.19
N THR A 145 -8.12 5.51 -15.03
CA THR A 145 -9.48 5.29 -15.56
C THR A 145 -9.60 5.59 -17.07
N HIS A 146 -8.80 6.52 -17.60
CA HIS A 146 -8.89 6.92 -19.01
C HIS A 146 -7.92 6.16 -19.93
N TYR A 147 -6.73 5.76 -19.45
CA TYR A 147 -5.73 5.07 -20.27
C TYR A 147 -6.28 3.81 -20.97
N PRO A 148 -7.03 2.91 -20.29
CA PRO A 148 -7.59 1.72 -20.95
C PRO A 148 -8.48 2.08 -22.16
N SER A 149 -9.20 3.19 -22.07
CA SER A 149 -10.07 3.65 -23.15
C SER A 149 -9.28 4.20 -24.33
N VAL A 150 -8.21 4.94 -24.05
CA VAL A 150 -7.26 5.41 -25.07
C VAL A 150 -6.58 4.24 -25.76
N ASN A 151 -6.13 3.24 -25.01
CA ASN A 151 -5.55 2.01 -25.57
C ASN A 151 -6.53 1.33 -26.54
N LYS A 152 -7.80 1.18 -26.12
CA LYS A 152 -8.84 0.60 -26.97
C LYS A 152 -9.11 1.39 -28.25
N ILE A 153 -9.12 2.73 -28.19
CA ILE A 153 -9.27 3.58 -29.37
C ILE A 153 -8.13 3.34 -30.37
N ILE A 154 -6.90 3.24 -29.87
CA ILE A 154 -5.71 3.06 -30.71
C ILE A 154 -5.65 1.67 -31.32
N GLU A 155 -6.07 0.62 -30.59
CA GLU A 155 -6.29 -0.71 -31.16
C GLU A 155 -7.25 -0.67 -32.37
N THR A 156 -8.33 0.11 -32.26
CA THR A 156 -9.31 0.25 -33.36
C THR A 156 -8.88 1.21 -34.48
N ARG A 157 -7.94 2.12 -34.21
CA ARG A 157 -7.44 3.14 -35.16
C ARG A 157 -5.90 3.18 -35.17
N PRO A 158 -5.26 2.19 -35.83
CA PRO A 158 -3.80 2.02 -35.82
C PRO A 158 -3.03 3.05 -36.67
N ASP A 159 -3.76 3.89 -37.42
CA ASP A 159 -3.24 5.04 -38.16
C ASP A 159 -2.86 6.21 -37.25
N LEU A 160 -3.33 6.21 -36.00
CA LEU A 160 -3.00 7.24 -35.03
C LEU A 160 -1.51 7.18 -34.60
N PRO A 161 -0.78 8.31 -34.59
CA PRO A 161 0.60 8.37 -34.10
C PRO A 161 0.77 7.96 -32.63
N ALA A 162 -0.31 8.06 -31.85
CA ALA A 162 -0.34 7.77 -30.42
C ALA A 162 0.02 6.32 -30.06
N LYS A 163 -0.05 5.37 -31.01
CA LYS A 163 0.37 3.98 -30.81
C LYS A 163 1.81 3.81 -30.30
N ASN A 164 2.67 4.77 -30.60
CA ASN A 164 4.07 4.74 -30.15
C ASN A 164 4.24 5.18 -28.69
N VAL A 165 3.25 5.86 -28.12
CA VAL A 165 3.30 6.43 -26.76
C VAL A 165 2.52 5.57 -25.77
N VAL A 166 1.49 4.84 -26.23
CA VAL A 166 0.70 3.91 -25.40
C VAL A 166 1.54 2.96 -24.54
N PRO A 167 2.59 2.29 -25.07
CA PRO A 167 3.38 1.37 -24.27
C PRO A 167 4.07 2.03 -23.06
N MET A 168 4.29 3.36 -23.08
CA MET A 168 4.88 4.09 -21.96
C MET A 168 3.97 4.13 -20.72
N PHE A 169 2.69 3.82 -20.88
CA PHE A 169 1.70 3.81 -19.80
C PHE A 169 1.40 2.41 -19.25
N VAL A 170 1.99 1.34 -19.83
CA VAL A 170 1.93 -0.03 -19.27
C VAL A 170 2.32 -0.10 -17.78
N PRO A 171 3.31 0.68 -17.29
CA PRO A 171 3.61 0.71 -15.85
C PRO A 171 2.42 1.10 -14.96
N LEU A 172 1.43 1.84 -15.48
CA LEU A 172 0.22 2.19 -14.73
C LEU A 172 -0.66 0.96 -14.49
N GLU A 173 -0.83 0.11 -15.49
CA GLU A 173 -1.58 -1.14 -15.38
C GLU A 173 -0.91 -2.10 -14.37
N ASN A 174 0.41 -2.26 -14.50
CA ASN A 174 1.21 -3.06 -13.58
C ASN A 174 1.10 -2.55 -12.13
N LEU A 175 1.03 -1.22 -11.94
CA LEU A 175 0.93 -0.62 -10.61
C LEU A 175 -0.39 -0.96 -9.93
N VAL A 176 -1.51 -0.82 -10.64
CA VAL A 176 -2.85 -1.17 -10.15
C VAL A 176 -2.94 -2.67 -9.85
N GLN A 177 -2.40 -3.51 -10.73
CA GLN A 177 -2.34 -4.96 -10.53
C GLN A 177 -1.49 -5.33 -9.31
N SER A 178 -0.34 -4.67 -9.11
CA SER A 178 0.54 -4.91 -7.96
C SER A 178 -0.12 -4.55 -6.62
N TRP A 179 -1.07 -3.62 -6.63
CA TRP A 179 -1.85 -3.26 -5.45
C TRP A 179 -3.03 -4.20 -5.19
N GLY A 180 -3.35 -5.09 -6.13
CA GLY A 180 -4.49 -5.99 -6.05
C GLY A 180 -5.83 -5.32 -6.34
N TYR A 181 -5.82 -4.14 -6.98
CA TYR A 181 -7.06 -3.45 -7.32
C TYR A 181 -7.74 -4.12 -8.51
N GLU A 182 -9.05 -4.25 -8.40
CA GLU A 182 -9.89 -4.87 -9.42
C GLU A 182 -10.57 -3.80 -10.26
N GLN A 183 -10.65 -4.04 -11.56
CA GLN A 183 -11.33 -3.16 -12.48
C GLN A 183 -12.85 -3.38 -12.42
N ILE A 184 -13.61 -2.30 -12.46
CA ILE A 184 -15.07 -2.32 -12.55
C ILE A 184 -15.46 -2.17 -14.03
N GLY A 185 -15.85 -3.29 -14.64
CA GLY A 185 -16.21 -3.41 -16.05
C GLY A 185 -15.01 -3.30 -17.00
N ALA A 186 -15.20 -3.68 -18.26
CA ALA A 186 -14.22 -3.54 -19.33
C ALA A 186 -14.59 -2.41 -20.29
N VAL A 187 -13.59 -1.82 -20.96
CA VAL A 187 -13.82 -0.71 -21.89
C VAL A 187 -14.77 -1.14 -23.02
N TRP A 188 -15.82 -0.37 -23.21
CA TRP A 188 -16.91 -0.60 -24.18
C TRP A 188 -17.69 -1.90 -23.96
N GLU A 189 -17.54 -2.53 -22.82
CA GLU A 189 -18.42 -3.60 -22.37
C GLU A 189 -19.82 -3.03 -22.10
N GLN A 190 -20.85 -3.78 -22.51
CA GLN A 190 -22.23 -3.49 -22.16
C GLN A 190 -22.57 -4.23 -20.87
N VAL A 191 -22.98 -3.48 -19.84
CA VAL A 191 -23.30 -3.99 -18.51
C VAL A 191 -24.63 -3.43 -18.03
N ALA A 192 -25.29 -4.13 -17.10
CA ALA A 192 -26.44 -3.57 -16.38
C ALA A 192 -25.96 -2.45 -15.45
N TYR A 193 -26.66 -1.32 -15.44
CA TYR A 193 -26.30 -0.18 -14.60
C TYR A 193 -26.51 -0.50 -13.13
N ASP A 194 -25.44 -0.42 -12.34
CA ASP A 194 -25.46 -0.54 -10.88
C ASP A 194 -25.01 0.80 -10.29
N PRO A 195 -25.89 1.57 -9.62
CA PRO A 195 -25.54 2.86 -9.01
C PRO A 195 -24.43 2.80 -7.95
N THR A 196 -24.13 1.61 -7.41
CA THR A 196 -23.06 1.42 -6.42
C THR A 196 -21.67 1.29 -7.06
N LEU A 197 -21.63 0.81 -8.32
CA LEU A 197 -20.39 0.55 -9.06
C LEU A 197 -20.17 1.52 -10.21
N HIS A 198 -21.25 2.12 -10.73
CA HIS A 198 -21.26 2.91 -11.94
C HIS A 198 -21.67 4.36 -11.67
N GLN A 199 -21.06 5.27 -12.43
CA GLN A 199 -21.43 6.68 -12.49
C GLN A 199 -21.95 6.97 -13.91
N PRO A 200 -23.23 7.32 -14.07
CA PRO A 200 -23.78 7.59 -15.39
C PRO A 200 -23.36 8.99 -15.87
N ASP A 201 -23.27 9.16 -17.19
CA ASP A 201 -23.02 10.47 -17.82
C ASP A 201 -24.24 11.39 -17.79
N THR A 202 -25.42 10.82 -17.57
CA THR A 202 -26.72 11.46 -17.55
C THR A 202 -27.52 10.96 -16.32
N PRO A 203 -28.28 11.84 -15.64
CA PRO A 203 -28.89 11.49 -14.35
C PRO A 203 -30.12 10.57 -14.44
N ASP A 204 -30.62 10.29 -15.65
CA ASP A 204 -31.87 9.59 -15.91
C ASP A 204 -31.69 8.09 -16.25
N ILE A 205 -30.50 7.53 -16.03
CA ILE A 205 -30.25 6.09 -16.21
C ILE A 205 -30.82 5.30 -15.03
N GLU A 206 -31.70 4.33 -15.33
CA GLU A 206 -32.34 3.51 -14.30
C GLU A 206 -31.50 2.29 -13.93
N ALA A 207 -31.53 1.89 -12.66
CA ALA A 207 -30.82 0.69 -12.19
C ALA A 207 -31.26 -0.55 -12.99
N GLY A 208 -30.28 -1.33 -13.47
CA GLY A 208 -30.50 -2.48 -14.34
C GLY A 208 -30.52 -2.15 -15.84
N GLU A 209 -30.60 -0.88 -16.24
CA GLU A 209 -30.56 -0.49 -17.65
C GLU A 209 -29.22 -0.86 -18.29
N LEU A 210 -29.24 -1.32 -19.55
CA LEU A 210 -28.02 -1.66 -20.28
C LEU A 210 -27.25 -0.41 -20.71
N VAL A 211 -26.01 -0.31 -20.25
CA VAL A 211 -25.11 0.82 -20.50
C VAL A 211 -23.74 0.34 -20.91
N TYR A 212 -22.99 1.18 -21.60
CA TYR A 212 -21.61 0.93 -21.99
C TYR A 212 -20.64 1.57 -21.02
N VAL A 213 -19.60 0.83 -20.62
CA VAL A 213 -18.48 1.36 -19.84
C VAL A 213 -17.60 2.22 -20.75
N ARG A 214 -17.56 3.52 -20.46
CA ARG A 214 -16.73 4.50 -21.19
C ARG A 214 -15.37 4.66 -20.59
N PHE A 215 -15.30 4.70 -19.27
CA PHE A 215 -14.07 4.73 -18.50
C PHE A 215 -14.23 3.73 -17.38
N VAL A 216 -13.22 2.90 -17.19
CA VAL A 216 -13.27 1.80 -16.22
C VAL A 216 -13.22 2.37 -14.81
N GLY A 217 -13.84 1.67 -13.86
CA GLY A 217 -13.71 1.96 -12.44
C GLY A 217 -12.66 1.06 -11.79
N TYR A 218 -12.38 1.30 -10.51
CA TYR A 218 -11.51 0.44 -9.71
C TYR A 218 -12.04 0.26 -8.29
N ARG A 219 -11.80 -0.91 -7.72
CA ARG A 219 -12.09 -1.25 -6.32
C ARG A 219 -10.92 -1.95 -5.65
N ASP A 220 -10.84 -1.78 -4.34
CA ASP A 220 -9.95 -2.50 -3.42
C ASP A 220 -10.81 -3.38 -2.52
N GLY A 221 -10.93 -4.67 -2.88
CA GLY A 221 -11.89 -5.58 -2.27
C GLY A 221 -13.32 -5.05 -2.37
N SER A 222 -13.91 -4.70 -1.22
CA SER A 222 -15.26 -4.12 -1.14
C SER A 222 -15.32 -2.61 -1.29
N ILE A 223 -14.18 -1.91 -1.33
CA ILE A 223 -14.13 -0.45 -1.36
C ILE A 223 -14.04 0.02 -2.81
N VAL A 224 -15.06 0.74 -3.29
CA VAL A 224 -15.00 1.39 -4.60
C VAL A 224 -14.07 2.61 -4.51
N LEU A 225 -12.93 2.55 -5.21
CA LEU A 225 -11.97 3.65 -5.29
C LEU A 225 -12.42 4.71 -6.31
N SER A 226 -12.98 4.25 -7.43
CA SER A 226 -13.61 5.08 -8.46
C SER A 226 -14.70 4.28 -9.16
N PRO A 227 -15.93 4.80 -9.29
CA PRO A 227 -16.97 4.15 -10.07
C PRO A 227 -16.58 4.15 -11.56
N ALA A 228 -17.06 3.15 -12.30
CA ALA A 228 -16.91 3.12 -13.75
C ALA A 228 -17.86 4.15 -14.37
N LYS A 229 -17.40 4.93 -15.33
CA LYS A 229 -18.26 5.89 -16.03
C LYS A 229 -18.97 5.20 -17.17
N VAL A 230 -20.30 5.33 -17.22
CA VAL A 230 -21.16 4.60 -18.14
C VAL A 230 -22.07 5.53 -18.94
N SER A 231 -22.53 5.06 -20.09
CA SER A 231 -23.44 5.80 -20.98
C SER A 231 -24.28 4.85 -21.82
N ARG A 232 -25.49 5.26 -22.21
CA ARG A 232 -26.36 4.44 -23.09
C ARG A 232 -25.80 4.17 -24.48
N THR A 233 -24.97 5.07 -24.99
CA THR A 233 -24.44 4.99 -26.36
C THR A 233 -22.93 5.03 -26.35
N LEU A 234 -22.31 4.30 -27.27
CA LEU A 234 -20.93 4.55 -27.68
C LEU A 234 -20.96 5.65 -28.75
N THR A 235 -20.40 6.81 -28.47
CA THR A 235 -20.35 7.95 -29.40
C THR A 235 -19.79 7.49 -30.75
N LYS A 236 -20.49 7.86 -31.82
CA LYS A 236 -20.42 7.31 -33.20
C LYS A 236 -19.04 7.37 -33.87
N THR A 237 -18.06 8.05 -33.31
CA THR A 237 -16.74 8.27 -33.93
C THR A 237 -15.79 7.08 -33.80
N ILE A 238 -16.16 5.99 -33.13
CA ILE A 238 -15.28 4.82 -32.92
C ILE A 238 -15.76 3.60 -33.75
N GLY A 239 -16.74 3.77 -34.63
CA GLY A 239 -17.34 2.65 -35.38
C GLY A 239 -17.80 2.98 -36.79
N ALA A 240 -17.09 3.86 -37.51
CA ALA A 240 -17.28 4.07 -38.94
C ALA A 240 -15.93 4.25 -39.62
#